data_AF-A0A0J9TJX5-F1
#
_entry.id   AF-A0A0J9TJX5-F1
#
_cell.length_a   1.000
_cell.length_b   1.000
_cell.length_c   1.000
_cell.angle_alpha   90.00
_cell.angle_beta   90.00
_cell.angle_gamma   90.00
#
_symmetry.space_group_name_H-M   'P 1'
#
loop_
_entity.id
_entity.type
_entity.pdbx_description
1 polymer ?
#
loop_
_entity_poly.entity_id
_entity_poly.type
_entity_poly.pdbx_seq_one_letter_code
_entity_poly.pdbx_strand_id
1 'polypeptide(L)'
;MNILHEFFQYCDKNKNNKHLLEFIKEFINKYYKNMESDYSKIFNECIPNNKTEEYCKIYNECNTKFNEDFSLIKDKTKNYVTHKEQYFNSLTTDDSWIDRAMAIFKDFDAFSKNSPTVMSTFVAIILCLFFLYKVYKNII
;
A
#
# COMPACT_ATOMS: atom_id res chain seq x y z
N MET A 1 10.73 21.37 6.50
CA MET A 1 9.44 21.17 5.79
C MET A 1 9.55 20.40 4.48
N ASN A 2 10.54 20.66 3.62
CA ASN A 2 10.69 19.98 2.32
C ASN A 2 10.57 18.45 2.41
N ILE A 3 11.28 17.83 3.34
CA ILE A 3 11.28 16.37 3.49
C ILE A 3 9.88 15.84 3.85
N LEU A 4 9.15 16.54 4.72
CA LEU A 4 7.78 16.16 5.07
C LEU A 4 6.82 16.35 3.88
N HIS A 5 7.03 17.39 3.06
CA HIS A 5 6.27 17.59 1.84
C HIS A 5 6.53 16.51 0.80
N GLU A 6 7.80 16.18 0.52
CA GLU A 6 8.21 15.10 -0.37
C GLU A 6 7.68 13.75 0.11
N PHE A 7 7.70 13.50 1.42
CA PHE A 7 7.12 12.31 2.04
C PHE A 7 5.63 12.17 1.68
N PHE A 8 4.83 13.22 1.84
CA PHE A 8 3.41 13.16 1.49
C PHE A 8 3.18 12.99 -0.02
N GLN A 9 3.96 13.71 -0.84
CA GLN A 9 3.89 13.53 -2.30
C GLN A 9 4.23 12.09 -2.72
N TYR A 10 5.22 11.48 -2.09
CA TYR A 10 5.57 10.08 -2.35
C TYR A 10 4.45 9.14 -1.93
N CYS A 11 3.86 9.35 -0.75
CA CYS A 11 2.76 8.53 -0.25
C CYS A 11 1.53 8.59 -1.17
N ASP A 12 1.12 9.79 -1.60
CA ASP A 12 -0.03 9.94 -2.50
C ASP A 12 0.21 9.28 -3.87
N LYS A 13 1.41 9.47 -4.46
CA LYS A 13 1.79 8.81 -5.73
C LYS A 13 1.82 7.29 -5.64
N ASN A 14 2.13 6.74 -4.46
CA ASN A 14 2.31 5.31 -4.24
C ASN A 14 1.17 4.68 -3.42
N LYS A 15 0.00 5.31 -3.31
CA LYS A 15 -1.10 4.87 -2.43
C LYS A 15 -1.63 3.45 -2.70
N ASN A 16 -1.32 2.88 -3.87
CA ASN A 16 -1.68 1.51 -4.26
C ASN A 16 -0.54 0.50 -4.06
N ASN A 17 0.64 0.94 -3.62
CA ASN A 17 1.78 0.07 -3.37
C ASN A 17 1.64 -0.62 -2.01
N LYS A 18 1.61 -1.96 -2.01
CA LYS A 18 1.46 -2.78 -0.80
C LYS A 18 2.58 -2.55 0.23
N HIS A 19 3.77 -2.14 -0.20
CA HIS A 19 4.91 -1.85 0.70
C HIS A 19 4.91 -0.41 1.24
N LEU A 20 3.98 0.45 0.81
CA LEU A 20 3.97 1.84 1.26
C LEU A 20 3.74 1.95 2.79
N LEU A 21 2.96 1.04 3.38
CA LEU A 21 2.74 1.04 4.83
C LEU A 21 4.03 0.83 5.63
N GLU A 22 4.91 -0.08 5.18
CA GLU A 22 6.20 -0.34 5.82
C GLU A 22 7.11 0.90 5.74
N PHE A 23 7.17 1.52 4.56
CA PHE A 23 7.89 2.78 4.36
C PHE A 23 7.38 3.89 5.28
N ILE A 24 6.05 4.06 5.40
CA ILE A 24 5.44 5.06 6.29
C ILE A 24 5.88 4.81 7.74
N LYS A 25 5.79 3.58 8.22
CA LYS A 25 6.19 3.22 9.59
C LYS A 25 7.67 3.49 9.83
N GLU A 26 8.52 3.15 8.86
CA GLU A 26 9.96 3.38 8.95
C GLU A 26 10.30 4.88 8.96
N PHE A 27 9.70 5.67 8.06
CA PHE A 27 9.87 7.12 8.02
C PHE A 27 9.49 7.75 9.36
N ILE A 28 8.33 7.40 9.91
CA ILE A 28 7.88 7.93 11.20
C ILE A 28 8.85 7.54 12.32
N ASN A 29 9.24 6.27 12.40
CA ASN A 29 10.03 5.77 13.52
C ASN A 29 11.50 6.19 13.47
N LYS A 30 12.13 6.22 12.29
CA LYS A 30 13.56 6.48 12.14
C LYS A 30 13.90 7.93 11.79
N TYR A 31 13.01 8.63 11.09
CA TYR A 31 13.28 9.99 10.63
C TYR A 31 12.44 11.02 11.39
N TYR A 32 11.11 10.92 11.33
CA TYR A 32 10.22 11.96 11.87
C TYR A 32 10.42 12.18 13.37
N LYS A 33 10.50 11.11 14.17
CA LYS A 33 10.74 11.20 15.63
C LYS A 33 12.00 11.98 15.99
N ASN A 34 13.06 11.84 15.21
CA ASN A 34 14.32 12.56 15.45
C ASN A 34 14.21 14.06 15.11
N MET A 35 13.23 14.43 14.28
CA MET A 35 12.98 15.79 13.82
C MET A 35 11.72 16.41 14.45
N GLU A 36 11.07 15.70 15.38
CA GLU A 36 9.75 16.04 15.90
C GLU A 36 9.74 17.41 16.60
N SER A 37 10.79 17.73 17.35
CA SER A 37 10.94 19.02 18.01
C SER A 37 11.05 20.18 17.01
N ASP A 38 11.77 19.98 15.91
CA ASP A 38 11.95 21.00 14.88
C ASP A 38 10.68 21.19 14.05
N TYR A 39 9.97 20.09 13.72
CA TYR A 39 8.65 20.17 13.11
C TYR A 39 7.65 20.89 14.03
N SER A 40 7.65 20.60 15.34
CA SER A 40 6.78 21.26 16.31
C SER A 40 7.00 22.78 16.35
N LYS A 41 8.26 23.24 16.34
CA LYS A 41 8.58 24.68 16.25
C LYS A 41 8.00 25.30 14.99
N ILE A 42 8.23 24.67 13.84
CA ILE A 42 7.69 25.14 12.55
C ILE A 42 6.16 25.21 12.59
N PHE A 43 5.51 24.19 13.14
CA PHE A 43 4.04 24.14 13.20
C PHE A 43 3.47 25.26 14.06
N ASN A 44 4.14 25.62 15.15
CA ASN A 44 3.77 26.74 16.00
C ASN A 44 4.11 28.10 15.36
N GLU A 45 5.21 28.19 14.62
CA GLU A 45 5.63 29.44 13.98
C GLU A 45 4.77 29.84 12.79
N CYS A 46 4.27 28.87 12.02
CA CYS A 46 3.49 29.15 10.81
C CYS A 46 2.00 29.42 11.09
N ILE A 47 1.51 29.19 12.33
CA ILE A 47 0.16 29.58 12.78
C ILE A 47 0.31 30.83 13.67
N PRO A 48 -0.37 31.98 13.43
CA PRO A 48 -1.49 32.23 12.52
C PRO A 48 -1.19 33.17 11.33
N ASN A 49 0.06 33.61 11.16
CA ASN A 49 0.35 34.84 10.39
C ASN A 49 0.94 34.65 8.99
N ASN A 50 0.78 33.49 8.34
CA ASN A 50 1.21 33.28 6.94
C ASN A 50 2.58 33.93 6.68
N LYS A 51 3.56 33.57 7.51
CA LYS A 51 4.84 34.24 7.46
C LYS A 51 5.51 34.02 6.10
N THR A 52 6.30 34.99 5.65
CA THR A 52 6.89 35.04 4.29
C THR A 52 7.96 33.98 4.05
N GLU A 53 8.44 33.33 5.10
CA GLU A 53 9.46 32.30 5.06
C GLU A 53 9.01 31.14 4.20
N GLU A 54 9.94 30.64 3.38
CA GLU A 54 9.69 29.59 2.40
C GLU A 54 9.12 28.32 3.05
N TYR A 55 9.64 27.94 4.23
CA TYR A 55 9.17 26.76 4.95
C TYR A 55 7.71 26.89 5.42
N CYS A 56 7.21 28.10 5.68
CA CYS A 56 5.80 28.32 6.00
C CYS A 56 4.89 28.24 4.76
N LYS A 57 5.40 28.58 3.57
CA LYS A 57 4.67 28.32 2.31
C LYS A 57 4.48 26.83 2.09
N ILE A 58 5.53 26.03 2.30
CA ILE A 58 5.47 24.57 2.19
C ILE A 58 4.56 23.97 3.27
N TYR A 59 4.62 24.50 4.50
CA TYR A 59 3.68 24.13 5.56
C TYR A 59 2.23 24.33 5.12
N ASN A 60 1.90 25.50 4.56
CA ASN A 60 0.55 25.81 4.09
C ASN A 60 0.13 24.93 2.93
N GLU A 61 1.06 24.59 2.04
CA GLU A 61 0.82 23.63 0.96
C GLU A 61 0.47 22.25 1.53
N CYS A 62 1.24 21.75 2.52
CA CYS A 62 0.92 20.50 3.20
C CYS A 62 -0.45 20.55 3.89
N ASN A 63 -0.76 21.65 4.57
CA ASN A 63 -2.03 21.84 5.27
C ASN A 63 -3.24 21.91 4.32
N THR A 64 -3.01 22.32 3.07
CA THR A 64 -4.07 22.43 2.06
C THR A 64 -4.22 21.12 1.28
N LYS A 65 -3.12 20.59 0.73
CA LYS A 65 -3.14 19.41 -0.17
C LYS A 65 -3.24 18.09 0.58
N PHE A 66 -2.61 17.99 1.74
CA PHE A 66 -2.53 16.76 2.54
C PHE A 66 -3.22 16.94 3.88
N ASN A 67 -4.32 17.72 3.92
CA ASN A 67 -4.95 18.21 5.15
C ASN A 67 -5.15 17.12 6.22
N GLU A 68 -5.76 15.99 5.85
CA GLU A 68 -6.06 14.90 6.78
C GLU A 68 -4.77 14.29 7.36
N ASP A 69 -3.88 13.83 6.48
CA ASP A 69 -2.60 13.22 6.86
C ASP A 69 -1.73 14.19 7.68
N PHE A 70 -1.71 15.46 7.27
CA PHE A 70 -0.94 16.52 7.91
C PHE A 70 -1.52 16.91 9.27
N SER A 71 -2.85 16.94 9.41
CA SER A 71 -3.52 17.17 10.68
C SER A 71 -3.23 16.04 11.67
N LEU A 72 -3.33 14.79 11.22
CA LEU A 72 -3.04 13.61 12.04
C LEU A 72 -1.58 13.57 12.51
N ILE A 73 -0.62 13.88 11.64
CA ILE A 73 0.80 13.86 12.03
C ILE A 73 1.15 14.99 13.01
N LYS A 74 0.49 16.16 12.87
CA LYS A 74 0.64 17.32 13.76
C LYS A 74 0.09 17.04 15.15
N ASP A 75 -1.07 16.41 15.22
CA ASP A 75 -1.71 16.05 16.49
C ASP A 75 -0.91 14.97 17.22
N LYS A 76 -0.75 13.81 16.56
CA LYS A 76 0.03 12.71 17.10
C LYS A 76 0.44 11.74 16.01
N THR A 77 1.74 11.53 15.84
CA THR A 77 2.29 10.55 14.87
C THR A 77 1.66 9.15 14.99
N LYS A 78 1.29 8.73 16.20
CA LYS A 78 0.56 7.47 16.43
C LYS A 78 -0.80 7.45 15.71
N ASN A 79 -1.55 8.55 15.75
CA ASN A 79 -2.86 8.66 15.11
C ASN A 79 -2.71 8.55 13.59
N TYR A 80 -1.70 9.21 13.01
CA TYR A 80 -1.36 9.06 11.60
C TYR A 80 -1.02 7.62 11.21
N VAL A 81 -0.14 6.94 11.96
CA VAL A 81 0.23 5.55 11.67
C VAL A 81 -0.98 4.61 11.77
N THR A 82 -1.79 4.73 12.82
CA THR A 82 -2.99 3.89 12.99
C THR A 82 -4.01 4.13 11.88
N HIS A 83 -4.21 5.38 11.46
CA HIS A 83 -5.09 5.69 10.33
C HIS A 83 -4.59 5.02 9.03
N LYS A 84 -3.28 5.08 8.74
CA LYS A 84 -2.70 4.40 7.57
C LYS A 84 -2.80 2.88 7.68
N GLU A 85 -2.57 2.29 8.85
CA GLU A 85 -2.78 0.85 9.06
C GLU A 85 -4.23 0.43 8.75
N GLN A 86 -5.21 1.20 9.22
CA GLN A 86 -6.63 0.93 8.93
C GLN A 86 -6.94 1.02 7.43
N TYR A 87 -6.42 2.04 6.75
CA TYR A 87 -6.56 2.20 5.30
C TYR A 87 -5.96 1.00 4.53
N PHE A 88 -4.72 0.61 4.83
CA PHE A 88 -4.11 -0.52 4.12
C PHE A 88 -4.77 -1.86 4.49
N ASN A 89 -5.23 -2.03 5.74
CA ASN A 89 -5.96 -3.22 6.14
C ASN A 89 -7.32 -3.35 5.42
N SER A 90 -8.01 -2.23 5.15
CA SER A 90 -9.25 -2.25 4.35
C SER A 90 -8.99 -2.50 2.86
N LEU A 91 -7.80 -2.20 2.36
CA LEU A 91 -7.38 -2.65 1.02
C LEU A 91 -7.10 -4.16 0.99
N THR A 92 -6.55 -4.72 2.07
CA THR A 92 -6.27 -6.17 2.18
C THR A 92 -7.51 -7.03 2.42
N THR A 93 -8.68 -6.47 2.76
CA THR A 93 -9.91 -7.28 2.82
C THR A 93 -10.36 -7.81 1.45
N ASP A 94 -9.79 -7.31 0.35
CA ASP A 94 -9.90 -7.92 -0.98
C ASP A 94 -8.94 -9.12 -1.18
N ASP A 95 -7.99 -9.38 -0.25
CA ASP A 95 -7.06 -10.52 -0.31
C ASP A 95 -7.76 -11.88 -0.12
N SER A 96 -9.08 -11.93 0.13
CA SER A 96 -9.85 -13.18 0.13
C SER A 96 -9.65 -13.99 -1.15
N TRP A 97 -9.46 -13.31 -2.30
CA TRP A 97 -9.19 -13.99 -3.57
C TRP A 97 -7.75 -14.49 -3.66
N ILE A 98 -6.77 -13.75 -3.13
CA ILE A 98 -5.35 -14.13 -3.13
C ILE A 98 -5.12 -15.27 -2.15
N ASP A 99 -5.69 -15.20 -0.95
CA ASP A 99 -5.64 -16.26 0.05
C ASP A 99 -6.33 -17.52 -0.46
N ARG A 100 -7.47 -17.38 -1.14
CA ARG A 100 -8.15 -18.51 -1.78
C ARG A 100 -7.32 -19.10 -2.93
N ALA A 101 -6.69 -18.27 -3.75
CA ALA A 101 -5.78 -18.74 -4.80
C ALA A 101 -4.54 -19.45 -4.20
N MET A 102 -3.91 -18.87 -3.18
CA MET A 102 -2.77 -19.47 -2.48
C MET A 102 -3.14 -20.78 -1.78
N ALA A 103 -4.32 -20.87 -1.17
CA ALA A 103 -4.83 -22.11 -0.60
C ALA A 103 -5.01 -23.18 -1.68
N ILE A 104 -5.61 -22.82 -2.81
CA ILE A 104 -5.74 -23.71 -3.98
C ILE A 104 -4.36 -24.17 -4.49
N PHE A 105 -3.38 -23.27 -4.60
CA PHE A 105 -2.02 -23.64 -5.03
C PHE A 105 -1.29 -24.53 -4.02
N LYS A 106 -1.41 -24.27 -2.72
CA LYS A 106 -0.84 -25.14 -1.67
C LYS A 106 -1.48 -26.52 -1.68
N ASP A 107 -2.80 -26.59 -1.87
CA ASP A 107 -3.52 -27.84 -2.02
C ASP A 107 -3.06 -28.57 -3.29
N PHE A 108 -2.86 -27.87 -4.41
CA PHE A 108 -2.31 -28.45 -5.64
C PHE A 108 -0.88 -28.99 -5.45
N ASP A 109 0.00 -28.28 -4.76
CA ASP A 109 1.36 -28.75 -4.49
C ASP A 109 1.34 -30.01 -3.62
N ALA A 110 0.54 -30.02 -2.54
CA ALA A 110 0.35 -31.19 -1.70
C ALA A 110 -0.28 -32.37 -2.47
N PHE A 111 -1.23 -32.08 -3.36
CA PHE A 111 -1.90 -33.07 -4.19
C PHE A 111 -0.94 -33.67 -5.24
N SER A 112 -0.19 -32.83 -5.94
CA SER A 112 0.78 -33.26 -6.97
C SER A 112 1.87 -34.16 -6.38
N LYS A 113 2.30 -33.85 -5.15
CA LYS A 113 3.31 -34.62 -4.43
C LYS A 113 2.79 -35.98 -3.95
N ASN A 114 1.50 -36.08 -3.64
CA ASN A 114 0.90 -37.28 -3.04
C ASN A 114 0.09 -38.13 -4.03
N SER A 115 -0.22 -37.63 -5.23
CA SER A 115 -0.99 -38.37 -6.24
C SER A 115 -0.62 -37.96 -7.68
N PRO A 116 0.47 -38.56 -8.21
CA PRO A 116 0.94 -38.31 -9.58
C PRO A 116 -0.13 -38.57 -10.64
N THR A 117 -1.02 -39.54 -10.36
CA THR A 117 -2.12 -39.93 -11.25
C THR A 117 -3.08 -38.77 -11.50
N VAL A 118 -3.43 -37.99 -10.48
CA VAL A 118 -4.39 -36.89 -10.64
C VAL A 118 -3.75 -35.70 -11.33
N MET A 119 -2.47 -35.40 -11.08
CA MET A 119 -1.75 -34.37 -11.83
C MET A 119 -1.69 -34.73 -13.33
N SER A 120 -1.45 -36.01 -13.65
CA SER A 120 -1.52 -36.52 -15.02
C SER A 120 -2.91 -36.36 -15.64
N THR A 121 -3.98 -36.66 -14.88
CA THR A 121 -5.37 -36.48 -15.32
C THR A 121 -5.71 -35.01 -15.57
N PHE A 122 -5.28 -34.08 -14.72
CA PHE A 122 -5.50 -32.64 -14.93
C PHE A 122 -4.83 -32.14 -16.21
N VAL A 123 -3.58 -32.54 -16.46
CA VAL A 123 -2.86 -32.19 -17.69
C VAL A 123 -3.56 -32.79 -18.92
N ALA A 124 -4.03 -34.03 -18.84
CA ALA A 124 -4.78 -34.67 -19.93
C ALA A 124 -6.10 -33.93 -20.24
N ILE A 125 -6.84 -33.48 -19.22
CA ILE A 125 -8.08 -32.70 -19.39
C ILE A 125 -7.78 -31.37 -20.09
N ILE A 126 -6.74 -30.65 -19.67
CA ILE A 126 -6.33 -29.37 -20.28
C ILE A 126 -5.97 -29.58 -21.76
N LEU A 127 -5.20 -30.63 -22.07
CA LEU A 127 -4.84 -30.97 -23.45
C LEU A 127 -6.07 -31.33 -24.28
N CYS A 128 -7.00 -32.13 -23.75
CA CYS A 128 -8.25 -32.47 -24.42
C CYS A 128 -9.09 -31.22 -24.71
N LEU A 129 -9.24 -30.32 -23.75
CA LEU A 129 -9.96 -29.05 -23.95
C LEU A 129 -9.28 -28.17 -25.00
N PHE A 130 -7.95 -28.12 -25.03
CA PHE A 130 -7.19 -27.40 -26.05
C PHE A 130 -7.44 -27.96 -27.45
N PHE A 131 -7.41 -29.29 -27.60
CA PHE A 131 -7.72 -29.93 -28.89
C PHE A 131 -9.18 -29.72 -29.31
N LEU A 132 -10.13 -29.83 -28.39
CA LEU A 132 -11.55 -29.55 -28.67
C LEU A 132 -11.76 -28.09 -29.10
N TYR A 133 -11.12 -27.13 -28.43
CA TYR A 133 -11.17 -25.72 -28.79
C TYR A 133 -10.57 -25.48 -30.19
N LYS A 134 -9.43 -26.10 -30.49
CA LYS A 134 -8.78 -26.01 -31.80
C LYS A 134 -9.65 -26.61 -32.90
N VAL A 135 -10.28 -27.76 -32.66
CA VAL A 135 -11.20 -28.40 -33.60
C VAL A 135 -12.43 -27.54 -33.82
N TYR A 136 -13.05 -27.02 -32.76
CA TYR A 136 -14.18 -26.11 -32.83
C TYR A 136 -13.87 -24.86 -33.68
N LYS A 137 -12.71 -24.23 -33.46
CA LYS A 137 -12.24 -23.08 -34.25
C LYS A 137 -11.89 -23.40 -35.70
N ASN A 138 -11.63 -24.68 -36.04
CA ASN A 138 -11.34 -25.10 -37.41
C ASN A 138 -12.60 -25.55 -38.17
N ILE A 139 -13.72 -25.76 -37.45
CA ILE A 139 -15.01 -26.16 -38.02
C ILE A 139 -15.90 -24.92 -38.30
N ILE A 140 -15.73 -23.84 -37.54
CA ILE A 140 -16.35 -22.52 -37.75
C ILE A 140 -15.41 -21.61 -38.53
#